data_AF-A0A016SNZ2-F1
#
_entry.id   AF-A0A016SNZ2-F1
#
_cell.length_a   1.000
_cell.length_b   1.000
_cell.length_c   1.000
_cell.angle_alpha   90.00
_cell.angle_beta   90.00
_cell.angle_gamma   90.00
#
_symmetry.space_group_name_H-M   'P 1'
#
loop_
_entity.id
_entity.type
_entity.pdbx_description
1 polymer ?
#
loop_
_entity_poly.entity_id
_entity_poly.type
_entity_poly.pdbx_seq_one_letter_code
_entity_poly.pdbx_strand_id
1 'polypeptide(L)'
;MSVEATSAIRLLASTLILAPAVAGLALQALLGIALYKGWKTFGENSFYIITVQLMWCDVCALMLDLYVAFPLILTGTQYMGNSTALYYVPLAFEGVAFNGIFMFSSFLTINRFVLFIFPSTHAKIFTSLGTKM
;
A
#
# COMPACT_ATOMS: atom_id res chain seq x y z
N MET A 1 -12.64 -14.89 31.63
CA MET A 1 -12.07 -13.56 31.88
C MET A 1 -11.59 -13.02 30.53
N SER A 2 -12.21 -11.95 30.03
CA SER A 2 -11.69 -11.22 28.87
C SER A 2 -10.40 -10.55 29.30
N VAL A 3 -9.26 -11.08 28.86
CA VAL A 3 -7.95 -10.47 29.12
C VAL A 3 -7.88 -9.21 28.24
N GLU A 4 -8.25 -8.07 28.80
CA GLU A 4 -8.09 -6.79 28.14
C GLU A 4 -6.62 -6.33 28.23
N ALA A 5 -6.09 -5.82 27.14
CA ALA A 5 -4.74 -5.27 27.13
C ALA A 5 -4.66 -4.02 28.03
N THR A 6 -3.64 -3.95 28.87
CA THR A 6 -3.37 -2.79 29.73
C THR A 6 -3.31 -1.51 28.89
N SER A 7 -3.81 -0.40 29.44
CA SER A 7 -3.82 0.91 28.78
C SER A 7 -2.46 1.32 28.21
N ALA A 8 -1.37 1.00 28.92
CA ALA A 8 0.01 1.25 28.46
C ALA A 8 0.36 0.49 27.17
N ILE A 9 -0.07 -0.78 27.04
CA ILE A 9 0.20 -1.62 25.87
C ILE A 9 -0.59 -1.10 24.67
N ARG A 10 -1.84 -0.70 24.89
CA ARG A 10 -2.72 -0.12 23.85
C ARG A 10 -2.18 1.20 23.32
N LEU A 11 -1.72 2.07 24.22
CA LEU A 11 -1.08 3.32 23.84
C LEU A 11 0.18 3.05 23.01
N LEU A 12 1.09 2.19 23.50
CA LEU A 12 2.31 1.82 22.79
C LEU A 12 2.02 1.27 21.39
N ALA A 13 1.12 0.30 21.28
CA ALA A 13 0.75 -0.32 20.01
C ALA A 13 0.11 0.68 19.04
N SER A 14 -0.80 1.54 19.52
CA SER A 14 -1.41 2.58 18.68
C SER A 14 -0.39 3.59 18.17
N THR A 15 0.60 3.98 18.99
CA THR A 15 1.69 4.86 18.57
C THR A 15 2.60 4.19 17.53
N LEU A 16 2.89 2.90 17.70
CA LEU A 16 3.67 2.10 16.76
C LEU A 16 2.97 1.89 15.41
N ILE A 17 1.66 2.09 15.32
CA ILE A 17 0.91 2.10 14.05
C ILE A 17 0.88 3.52 13.48
N LEU A 18 0.54 4.51 14.32
CA LEU A 18 0.38 5.89 13.90
C LEU A 18 1.66 6.48 13.31
N ALA A 19 2.81 6.29 13.98
CA ALA A 19 4.06 6.91 13.56
C ALA A 19 4.55 6.39 12.20
N PRO A 20 4.65 5.07 11.94
CA PRO A 20 4.97 4.55 10.62
C PRO A 20 3.92 4.89 9.57
N ALA A 21 2.63 4.88 9.90
CA ALA A 21 1.58 5.18 8.93
C ALA A 21 1.65 6.63 8.43
N VAL A 22 1.84 7.60 9.33
CA VAL A 22 1.99 9.01 8.99
C VAL A 22 3.29 9.26 8.22
N ALA A 23 4.41 8.67 8.67
CA ALA A 23 5.68 8.78 7.96
C ALA A 23 5.60 8.15 6.56
N GLY A 24 4.96 6.99 6.45
CA GLY A 24 4.70 6.30 5.19
C GLY A 24 3.89 7.15 4.23
N LEU A 25 2.78 7.74 4.67
CA LEU A 25 1.96 8.62 3.83
C LEU A 25 2.72 9.86 3.36
N ALA A 26 3.56 10.45 4.21
CA ALA A 26 4.41 11.56 3.82
C ALA A 26 5.40 11.16 2.71
N LEU A 27 6.05 9.99 2.84
CA LEU A 27 6.95 9.46 1.83
C LEU A 27 6.22 9.11 0.53
N GLN A 28 5.02 8.53 0.60
CA GLN A 28 4.20 8.24 -0.58
C GLN A 28 3.73 9.52 -1.28
N ALA A 29 3.42 10.59 -0.54
CA ALA A 29 3.12 11.89 -1.12
C ALA A 29 4.32 12.48 -1.87
N LEU A 30 5.52 12.40 -1.29
CA LEU A 30 6.76 12.82 -1.97
C LEU A 30 7.01 12.00 -3.23
N LEU A 31 6.82 10.69 -3.17
CA LEU A 31 6.92 9.80 -4.32
C LEU A 31 5.90 10.19 -5.39
N GLY A 32 4.65 10.45 -5.02
CA GLY A 32 3.60 10.89 -5.94
C GLY A 32 3.93 12.20 -6.64
N ILE A 33 4.52 13.17 -5.94
CA ILE A 33 5.00 14.43 -6.54
C ILE A 33 6.12 14.15 -7.54
N ALA A 34 7.09 13.30 -7.19
CA ALA A 34 8.19 12.93 -8.08
C ALA A 34 7.67 12.20 -9.33
N LEU A 35 6.70 11.30 -9.16
CA LEU A 35 6.08 10.55 -10.23
C LEU A 35 5.21 11.44 -11.14
N TYR A 36 4.52 12.42 -10.57
CA TYR A 36 3.74 13.36 -11.35
C TYR A 36 4.64 14.23 -12.24
N LYS A 37 5.75 14.75 -11.69
CA LYS A 37 6.70 15.58 -12.45
C LYS A 37 7.41 14.79 -13.57
N GLY A 38 7.76 13.53 -13.33
CA GLY A 38 8.45 12.70 -14.31
C GLY A 38 7.52 11.99 -15.32
N TRP A 39 6.20 12.06 -15.12
CA TRP A 39 5.22 11.32 -15.93
C TRP A 39 5.32 11.62 -17.43
N LYS A 40 5.58 12.88 -17.81
CA LYS A 40 5.71 13.28 -19.22
C LYS A 40 6.88 12.60 -19.93
N THR A 41 7.93 12.23 -19.20
CA THR A 41 9.14 11.63 -19.75
C THR A 41 9.17 10.11 -19.59
N PHE A 42 8.64 9.58 -18.49
CA PHE A 42 8.77 8.17 -18.11
C PHE A 42 7.44 7.40 -18.04
N GLY A 43 6.30 8.05 -18.33
CA GLY A 43 4.97 7.43 -18.26
C GLY A 43 4.73 6.28 -19.23
N GLU A 44 5.61 6.06 -20.21
CA GLU A 44 5.57 4.90 -21.11
C GLU A 44 6.41 3.72 -20.62
N ASN A 45 7.22 3.92 -19.57
CA ASN A 45 8.06 2.87 -19.02
C ASN A 45 7.23 2.00 -18.07
N SER A 46 7.21 0.69 -18.32
CA SER A 46 6.54 -0.31 -17.49
C SER A 46 6.94 -0.24 -16.02
N PHE A 47 8.21 0.05 -15.72
CA PHE A 47 8.68 0.25 -14.34
C PHE A 47 7.92 1.39 -13.65
N TYR A 48 7.70 2.49 -14.37
CA TYR A 48 7.04 3.69 -13.86
C TYR A 48 5.56 3.44 -13.55
N ILE A 49 4.89 2.72 -14.45
CA ILE A 49 3.47 2.36 -14.31
C ILE A 49 3.26 1.43 -13.11
N ILE A 50 4.08 0.37 -12.99
CA ILE A 50 4.01 -0.56 -11.85
C ILE A 50 4.29 0.18 -10.54
N THR A 51 5.22 1.14 -10.53
CA THR A 51 5.54 1.95 -9.35
C THR A 51 4.35 2.81 -8.91
N VAL A 52 3.61 3.41 -9.86
CA VAL A 52 2.38 4.17 -9.53
C VAL A 52 1.28 3.27 -8.98
N GLN A 53 1.09 2.08 -9.55
CA GLN A 53 0.10 1.11 -9.06
C GLN A 53 0.43 0.65 -7.63
N LEU A 54 1.71 0.34 -7.37
CA LEU A 54 2.21 -0.03 -6.04
C LEU A 54 2.02 1.11 -5.03
N MET A 55 2.36 2.34 -5.40
CA MET A 55 2.13 3.52 -4.56
C MET A 55 0.66 3.67 -4.17
N TRP A 56 -0.28 3.41 -5.09
CA TRP A 56 -1.70 3.49 -4.78
C TRP A 56 -2.15 2.42 -3.80
N CYS A 57 -1.66 1.19 -3.94
CA CYS A 57 -1.92 0.13 -2.97
C CYS A 57 -1.34 0.46 -1.59
N ASP A 58 -0.13 1.01 -1.52
CA ASP A 58 0.50 1.44 -0.26
C ASP A 58 -0.29 2.56 0.42
N VAL A 59 -0.72 3.59 -0.33
CA VAL A 59 -1.54 4.68 0.22
C VAL A 59 -2.87 4.15 0.74
N CYS A 60 -3.53 3.26 -0.02
CA CYS A 60 -4.76 2.63 0.44
C CYS A 60 -4.56 1.83 1.73
N ALA A 61 -3.51 1.02 1.84
CA ALA A 61 -3.21 0.25 3.04
C ALA A 61 -2.95 1.17 4.25
N LEU A 62 -2.09 2.18 4.10
CA LEU A 62 -1.74 3.11 5.18
C LEU A 62 -2.95 3.94 5.65
N MET A 63 -3.85 4.31 4.73
CA MET A 63 -5.10 4.99 5.08
C MET A 63 -6.04 4.08 5.86
N LEU A 64 -6.10 2.79 5.54
CA LEU A 64 -6.89 1.82 6.28
C LEU A 64 -6.30 1.54 7.66
N ASP A 65 -4.98 1.51 7.80
CA ASP A 65 -4.31 1.40 9.11
C ASP A 65 -4.66 2.57 10.03
N LEU A 66 -4.64 3.80 9.50
CA LEU A 66 -5.04 4.99 10.25
C LEU A 66 -6.54 5.02 10.54
N TYR A 67 -7.36 4.57 9.60
CA TYR A 67 -8.81 4.63 9.74
C TYR A 67 -9.34 3.54 10.66
N VAL A 68 -8.79 2.32 10.62
CA VAL A 68 -9.31 1.12 11.30
C VAL A 68 -8.41 0.68 12.44
N ALA A 69 -7.16 0.34 12.15
CA ALA A 69 -6.27 -0.32 13.11
C ALA A 69 -5.89 0.60 14.28
N PHE A 70 -5.51 1.85 13.98
CA PHE A 70 -5.15 2.85 14.99
C PHE A 70 -6.26 3.10 16.03
N PRO A 71 -7.48 3.52 15.64
CA PRO A 71 -8.52 3.81 16.61
C PRO A 71 -8.97 2.56 17.36
N LEU A 72 -9.06 1.40 16.69
CA LEU A 72 -9.48 0.14 17.33
C LEU A 72 -8.51 -0.28 18.44
N ILE A 73 -7.20 -0.17 18.21
CA ILE A 73 -6.18 -0.51 19.21
C ILE A 73 -6.13 0.53 20.33
N LEU A 74 -6.29 1.82 20.00
CA LEU A 74 -6.31 2.89 20.99
C LEU A 74 -7.52 2.79 21.92
N THR A 75 -8.74 2.61 21.38
CA THR A 75 -9.99 2.55 22.15
C THR A 75 -10.27 1.16 22.71
N GLY A 76 -9.63 0.12 22.18
CA GLY A 76 -9.82 -1.28 22.60
C GLY A 76 -11.26 -1.76 22.50
N THR A 77 -12.08 -1.00 21.78
CA THR A 77 -13.50 -1.21 21.58
C THR A 77 -13.79 -1.02 20.10
N GLN A 78 -14.67 -1.85 19.57
CA GLN A 78 -15.11 -1.73 18.19
C GLN A 78 -16.01 -0.48 18.05
N TYR A 79 -15.39 0.66 17.72
CA TYR A 79 -16.09 1.94 17.56
C TYR A 79 -16.96 2.01 16.31
N MET A 80 -16.79 1.07 15.36
CA MET A 80 -17.58 0.95 14.13
C MET A 80 -19.02 0.40 14.36
N GLY A 81 -19.38 0.09 15.60
CA GLY A 81 -20.71 -0.39 15.99
C GLY A 81 -21.06 -1.76 15.40
N ASN A 82 -22.37 -2.08 15.39
CA ASN A 82 -22.92 -3.33 14.84
C ASN A 82 -23.06 -3.32 13.29
N SER A 83 -22.50 -2.32 12.61
CA SER A 83 -22.58 -2.22 11.16
C SER A 83 -21.55 -3.15 10.51
N THR A 84 -22.01 -4.33 10.12
CA THR A 84 -21.22 -5.32 9.36
C THR A 84 -20.51 -4.68 8.16
N ALA A 85 -21.17 -3.77 7.44
CA ALA A 85 -20.57 -3.13 6.26
C ALA A 85 -19.35 -2.26 6.62
N LEU A 86 -19.38 -1.50 7.70
CA LEU A 86 -18.28 -0.60 8.08
C LEU A 86 -17.04 -1.34 8.58
N TYR A 87 -17.19 -2.59 9.02
CA TYR A 87 -16.08 -3.42 9.46
C TYR A 87 -15.49 -4.28 8.33
N TYR A 88 -16.35 -5.01 7.60
CA TYR A 88 -15.89 -5.96 6.59
C TYR A 88 -15.40 -5.30 5.30
N VAL A 89 -15.95 -4.13 4.93
CA VAL A 89 -15.52 -3.45 3.71
C VAL A 89 -14.08 -2.95 3.82
N PRO A 90 -13.69 -2.16 4.84
CA PRO A 90 -12.29 -1.76 5.02
C PRO A 90 -11.32 -2.95 5.09
N LEU A 91 -11.72 -4.03 5.79
CA LEU A 91 -10.90 -5.24 5.92
C LEU A 91 -10.71 -5.96 4.56
N ALA A 92 -11.74 -6.01 3.72
CA ALA A 92 -11.63 -6.55 2.37
C ALA A 92 -10.71 -5.69 1.49
N PHE A 93 -10.83 -4.36 1.58
CA PHE A 93 -9.95 -3.43 0.88
C PHE A 93 -8.50 -3.55 1.35
N GLU A 94 -8.27 -3.76 2.64
CA GLU A 94 -6.93 -4.00 3.21
C GLU A 94 -6.32 -5.29 2.63
N GLY A 95 -7.11 -6.36 2.58
CA GLY A 95 -6.70 -7.62 1.95
C GLY A 95 -6.36 -7.46 0.47
N VAL A 96 -7.16 -6.71 -0.28
CA VAL A 96 -6.88 -6.42 -1.71
C VAL A 96 -5.62 -5.56 -1.85
N ALA A 97 -5.46 -4.52 -1.03
CA ALA A 97 -4.29 -3.65 -1.05
C ALA A 97 -3.01 -4.43 -0.74
N PHE A 98 -3.02 -5.26 0.31
CA PHE A 98 -1.87 -6.08 0.70
C PHE A 98 -1.47 -7.09 -0.39
N ASN A 99 -2.45 -7.79 -0.98
CA ASN A 99 -2.19 -8.68 -2.11
C ASN A 99 -1.66 -7.91 -3.33
N GLY A 100 -2.20 -6.73 -3.59
CA GLY A 100 -1.73 -5.82 -4.64
C GLY A 100 -0.26 -5.45 -4.45
N ILE A 101 0.13 -5.00 -3.25
CA ILE A 101 1.51 -4.67 -2.90
C ILE A 101 2.43 -5.87 -3.18
N PHE A 102 2.05 -7.07 -2.76
CA PHE A 102 2.85 -8.28 -2.97
C PHE A 102 3.01 -8.63 -4.46
N MET A 103 1.92 -8.59 -5.23
CA MET A 103 1.94 -8.89 -6.66
C MET A 103 2.74 -7.83 -7.45
N PHE A 104 2.51 -6.55 -7.21
CA PHE A 104 3.22 -5.48 -7.90
C PHE A 104 4.69 -5.43 -7.52
N SER A 105 5.06 -5.71 -6.27
CA SER A 105 6.46 -5.84 -5.85
C SER A 105 7.16 -7.00 -6.57
N SER A 106 6.45 -8.11 -6.74
CA SER A 106 6.94 -9.26 -7.50
C SER A 106 7.14 -8.90 -8.98
N PHE A 107 6.16 -8.23 -9.60
CA PHE A 107 6.27 -7.75 -10.98
C PHE A 107 7.40 -6.74 -11.18
N LEU A 108 7.59 -5.82 -10.24
CA LEU A 108 8.69 -4.85 -10.28
C LEU A 108 10.05 -5.54 -10.23
N THR A 109 10.17 -6.57 -9.39
CA THR A 109 11.39 -7.38 -9.26
C THR A 109 11.67 -8.17 -10.54
N ILE A 110 10.66 -8.82 -11.11
CA ILE A 110 10.77 -9.53 -12.39
C ILE A 110 11.11 -8.55 -13.51
N ASN A 111 10.47 -7.39 -13.57
CA ASN A 111 10.74 -6.36 -14.58
C ASN A 111 12.21 -5.95 -14.55
N ARG A 112 12.77 -5.67 -13.37
CA ARG A 112 14.19 -5.35 -13.20
C ARG A 112 15.10 -6.54 -13.55
N PHE A 113 14.76 -7.74 -13.08
CA PHE A 113 15.54 -8.95 -13.36
C PHE A 113 15.65 -9.23 -14.86
N VAL A 114 14.53 -9.19 -15.59
CA VAL A 114 14.50 -9.44 -17.03
C VAL A 114 15.22 -8.33 -17.79
N LEU A 115 15.12 -7.07 -17.35
CA LEU A 115 15.87 -5.96 -17.94
C LEU A 115 17.39 -6.20 -17.86
N PHE A 116 17.89 -6.72 -16.74
CA PHE A 116 19.32 -6.98 -16.55
C PHE A 116 19.82 -8.24 -17.26
N ILE A 117 19.06 -9.35 -17.22
CA ILE A 117 19.54 -10.64 -17.76
C ILE A 117 19.19 -10.81 -19.25
N PHE A 118 17.98 -10.41 -19.67
CA PHE A 118 17.47 -10.65 -21.02
C PHE A 118 16.78 -9.40 -21.60
N PRO A 119 17.55 -8.35 -21.97
CA PRO A 119 17.00 -7.08 -22.45
C PRO A 119 16.15 -7.22 -23.72
N SER A 120 16.46 -8.19 -24.59
CA SER A 120 15.67 -8.49 -25.80
C SER A 120 14.29 -9.09 -25.49
N THR A 121 14.19 -9.85 -24.40
CA THR A 121 12.92 -10.41 -23.91
C THR A 121 12.13 -9.36 -23.14
N HIS A 122 12.81 -8.48 -22.38
CA HIS A 122 12.19 -7.35 -21.69
C HIS A 122 11.40 -6.46 -22.65
N ALA A 123 12.02 -6.06 -23.76
CA ALA A 123 11.40 -5.20 -24.78
C ALA A 123 10.17 -5.81 -25.46
N LYS A 124 10.00 -7.13 -25.42
CA LYS A 124 8.83 -7.83 -26.01
C LYS A 124 7.69 -8.04 -25.01
N ILE A 125 8.02 -8.25 -23.73
CA ILE A 125 7.03 -8.58 -22.68
C ILE A 125 6.52 -7.30 -22.00
N PHE A 126 7.40 -6.34 -21.72
CA PHE A 126 7.09 -5.11 -21.00
C PHE A 126 6.93 -3.92 -21.96
N THR A 127 5.94 -4.03 -22.84
CA THR A 127 5.54 -2.95 -23.75
C THR A 127 4.54 -2.02 -23.04
N SER A 128 4.55 -0.71 -23.34
CA SER A 128 3.69 0.29 -22.69
C SER A 128 2.18 -0.07 -22.73
N LEU A 129 1.74 -0.81 -23.75
CA LEU A 129 0.38 -1.34 -23.91
C LEU A 129 0.05 -2.56 -23.02
N GLY A 130 1.02 -3.39 -22.66
CA GLY A 130 0.82 -4.55 -21.78
C GLY A 130 0.82 -4.22 -20.29
N THR A 131 1.40 -3.07 -19.92
CA THR A 131 1.41 -2.56 -18.54
C THR A 131 0.35 -1.49 -18.25
N LYS A 132 -0.32 -0.95 -19.27
CA LYS A 132 -1.54 -0.16 -19.09
C LYS A 132 -2.72 -1.13 -18.91
N MET A 133 -2.96 -1.59 -17.68
CA MET A 133 -4.29 -2.08 -17.31
C MET A 133 -5.20 -0.89 -17.02
#